data_AF-A0A349YNC6-F1
#
_entry.id   AF-A0A349YNC6-F1
#
_cell.length_a   1.000
_cell.length_b   1.000
_cell.length_c   1.000
_cell.angle_alpha   90.00
_cell.angle_beta   90.00
_cell.angle_gamma   90.00
#
_symmetry.space_group_name_H-M   'P 1'
#
loop_
_entity.id
_entity.type
_entity.pdbx_description
1 polymer ?
#
loop_
_entity_poly.entity_id
_entity_poly.type
_entity_poly.pdbx_seq_one_letter_code
_entity_poly.pdbx_strand_id
1 'polypeptide(L)' 'MKIYEVQERNTLLLTALLNVWEDSVRATHLFLSDAEVNQIKKYVPQALDSVEQGDYMNI' A
#
# COMPACT_ATOMS: atom_id res chain seq x y z
N MET A 1 -1.76 18.45 5.32
CA MET A 1 -2.28 17.16 4.82
C MET A 1 -3.63 16.91 5.46
N LYS A 2 -4.67 16.60 4.69
CA LYS A 2 -5.97 16.17 5.22
C LYS A 2 -6.00 14.65 5.14
N ILE A 3 -6.31 13.98 6.25
CA ILE A 3 -6.41 12.52 6.33
C ILE A 3 -7.89 12.21 6.55
N TYR A 4 -8.43 11.30 5.76
CA TYR A 4 -9.78 10.79 5.90
C TYR A 4 -9.77 9.31 5.56
N GLU A 5 -10.71 8.57 6.13
CA GLU A 5 -10.84 7.14 5.87
C GLU A 5 -11.66 6.89 4.60
N VAL A 6 -11.21 5.94 3.79
CA VAL A 6 -11.96 5.44 2.64
C VAL A 6 -12.67 4.15 3.07
N GLN A 7 -14.00 4.18 3.02
CA GLN A 7 -14.85 3.06 3.42
C GLN A 7 -14.75 1.89 2.42
N GLU A 8 -14.64 2.17 1.12
CA GLU A 8 -14.53 1.14 0.08
C GLU A 8 -13.09 0.98 -0.43
N ARG A 9 -12.47 -0.17 -0.13
CA ARG A 9 -11.15 -0.53 -0.67
C ARG A 9 -11.30 -1.19 -2.04
N ASN A 10 -11.51 -0.38 -3.08
CA ASN A 10 -11.62 -0.89 -4.45
C ASN A 10 -10.24 -1.13 -5.12
N THR A 11 -10.23 -1.85 -6.24
CA THR A 11 -9.01 -2.23 -6.97
C THR A 11 -8.22 -1.02 -7.48
N LEU A 12 -8.89 0.09 -7.80
CA LEU A 12 -8.20 1.32 -8.24
C LEU A 12 -7.40 1.93 -7.09
N LEU A 13 -7.97 1.98 -5.88
CA LEU A 13 -7.27 2.45 -4.69
C LEU A 13 -6.08 1.55 -4.36
N LEU A 14 -6.25 0.23 -4.38
CA LEU A 14 -5.16 -0.72 -4.14
C LEU A 14 -4.01 -0.53 -5.14
N THR A 15 -4.33 -0.30 -6.41
CA THR A 15 -3.33 -0.03 -7.45
C THR A 15 -2.58 1.29 -7.19
N ALA A 16 -3.30 2.34 -6.80
CA ALA A 16 -2.69 3.62 -6.46
C ALA A 16 -1.76 3.51 -5.25
N LEU A 17 -2.19 2.80 -4.19
CA LEU A 17 -1.38 2.56 -3.00
C LEU A 17 -0.14 1.71 -3.31
N LEU A 18 -0.27 0.72 -4.18
CA LEU A 18 0.85 -0.10 -4.63
C LEU A 18 1.90 0.73 -5.38
N ASN A 19 1.48 1.67 -6.21
CA ASN A 19 2.39 2.59 -6.91
C ASN A 19 3.10 3.52 -5.94
N VAL A 20 2.37 4.12 -4.99
CA VAL A 20 2.95 4.97 -3.94
C VAL A 20 3.98 4.20 -3.12
N TRP A 21 3.68 2.95 -2.77
CA TRP A 21 4.62 2.07 -2.08
C TRP A 21 5.89 1.86 -2.91
N GLU A 22 5.76 1.50 -4.19
CA GLU A 22 6.92 1.23 -5.05
C GLU A 22 7.79 2.48 -5.22
N ASP A 23 7.18 3.62 -5.52
CA ASP A 23 7.89 4.90 -5.69
C ASP A 23 8.64 5.28 -4.39
N SER A 24 8.00 5.10 -3.24
CA SER A 24 8.60 5.39 -1.93
C SER A 24 9.78 4.47 -1.62
N VAL A 25 9.64 3.17 -1.91
CA VAL A 25 10.73 2.19 -1.73
C VAL A 25 11.90 2.52 -2.63
N ARG A 26 11.65 2.79 -3.92
CA ARG A 26 12.70 3.16 -4.88
C ARG A 26 13.41 4.46 -4.52
N ALA A 27 12.72 5.41 -3.92
CA ALA A 27 13.31 6.67 -3.48
C ALA A 27 14.21 6.55 -2.24
N THR A 28 13.95 5.57 -1.36
CA THR A 28 14.57 5.52 -0.02
C THR A 28 15.46 4.30 0.20
N HIS A 29 15.14 3.16 -0.41
CA HIS A 29 15.85 1.89 -0.24
C HIS A 29 16.79 1.65 -1.42
N LEU A 30 17.72 2.59 -1.66
CA LEU A 30 18.67 2.58 -2.78
C LEU A 30 19.62 1.37 -2.82
N PHE A 31 19.61 0.54 -1.78
CA PHE A 31 20.37 -0.71 -1.70
C PHE A 31 19.65 -1.90 -2.36
N LEU A 32 18.35 -1.78 -2.67
CA LEU A 32 17.58 -2.81 -3.35
C LEU A 32 17.71 -2.65 -4.87
N SER A 33 17.92 -3.76 -5.56
CA SER A 33 17.80 -3.84 -7.02
C SER A 33 16.33 -3.84 -7.46
N ASP A 34 16.09 -3.51 -8.74
CA ASP A 34 14.76 -3.59 -9.35
C ASP A 34 14.12 -4.97 -9.20
N ALA A 35 14.94 -6.03 -9.30
CA ALA A 35 14.47 -7.40 -9.17
C ALA A 35 13.98 -7.70 -7.75
N GLU A 36 14.69 -7.21 -6.73
CA GLU A 36 14.29 -7.36 -5.32
C GLU A 36 13.03 -6.56 -5.00
N VAL A 37 12.93 -5.31 -5.49
CA VAL A 37 11.70 -4.50 -5.35
C VAL A 37 10.51 -5.23 -5.99
N ASN A 38 10.67 -5.76 -7.20
CA ASN A 38 9.62 -6.52 -7.89
C ASN A 38 9.27 -7.83 -7.16
N GLN A 39 10.23 -8.48 -6.51
CA GLN A 39 9.97 -9.67 -5.71
C GLN A 39 9.15 -9.34 -4.46
N ILE A 40 9.48 -8.27 -3.76
CA ILE A 40 8.72 -7.79 -2.58
C ILE A 40 7.32 -7.35 -3.00
N LYS A 41 7.20 -6.63 -4.14
CA LYS A 41 5.93 -6.12 -4.68
C LYS A 41 4.84 -7.18 -4.78
N LYS A 42 5.20 -8.45 -5.02
CA LYS A 42 4.25 -9.58 -5.11
C LYS A 42 3.42 -9.80 -3.84
N TYR A 43 3.96 -9.43 -2.67
CA TYR A 43 3.31 -9.63 -1.37
C TYR A 43 2.54 -8.39 -0.89
N VAL A 44 2.82 -7.23 -1.47
CA VAL A 44 2.28 -5.94 -1.02
C VAL A 44 0.77 -5.81 -1.22
N PRO A 45 0.15 -6.23 -2.34
CA PRO A 45 -1.29 -6.17 -2.49
C PRO A 45 -2.05 -6.89 -1.37
N GLN A 46 -1.58 -8.09 -1.00
CA GLN A 46 -2.16 -8.85 0.09
C GLN A 46 -1.99 -8.14 1.44
N ALA A 47 -0.82 -7.56 1.69
CA ALA A 47 -0.55 -6.81 2.92
C ALA A 47 -1.45 -5.56 3.03
N LEU A 48 -1.62 -4.82 1.93
CA LEU A 48 -2.52 -3.66 1.86
C LEU A 48 -3.98 -4.05 2.10
N ASP A 49 -4.40 -5.20 1.56
CA ASP A 49 -5.76 -5.71 1.73
C ASP A 49 -6.03 -6.27 3.13
N SER A 50 -4.99 -6.69 3.85
CA SER A 50 -5.09 -7.24 5.21
C SER A 50 -5.11 -6.17 6.30
N VAL A 51 -4.90 -4.89 5.97
CA VAL A 51 -5.00 -3.80 6.96
C VAL A 51 -6.46 -3.66 7.36
N GLU A 52 -6.75 -3.79 8.66
CA GLU A 52 -8.09 -3.54 9.19
C GLU A 52 -8.57 -2.14 8.79
N GLN A 53 -9.81 -2.06 8.30
CA GLN A 53 -10.50 -0.78 8.22
C GLN A 53 -10.86 -0.37 9.65
N GLY A 54 -10.71 0.91 9.99
CA GLY A 54 -11.01 1.36 11.34
C GLY A 54 -12.47 1.05 11.65
N ASP A 55 -12.72 0.28 12.71
CA ASP A 55 -14.07 -0.09 13.11
C ASP A 55 -14.72 1.11 13.83
N TYR A 56 -15.18 2.12 13.06
CA TYR A 56 -15.83 3.33 13.59
C TYR A 56 -17.28 3.10 14.02
N MET A 57 -17.72 1.84 14.19
CA MET A 57 -19.10 1.49 14.57
C MET A 57 -19.23 0.73 15.89
N ASN A 58 -18.26 0.86 16.79
CA ASN A 58 -18.41 0.43 18.19
C ASN A 58 -18.13 1.60 19.15
N ILE A 59 -19.05 2.57 19.18
CA ILE A 59 -19.27 3.48 20.31
C ILE A 59 -20.71 3.32 20.79
#